data_AF-A0A1D1W8D9-F1
#
_entry.id   AF-A0A1D1W8D9-F1
#
_cell.length_a   1.000
_cell.length_b   1.000
_cell.length_c   1.000
_cell.angle_alpha   90.00
_cell.angle_beta   90.00
_cell.angle_gamma   90.00
#
_symmetry.space_group_name_H-M   'P 1'
#
loop_
_entity.id
_entity.type
_entity.pdbx_description
1 polymer ?
#
loop_
_entity_poly.entity_id
_entity_poly.type
_entity_poly.pdbx_seq_one_letter_code
_entity_poly.pdbx_strand_id
1 'polypeptide(L)'
;MAAVNLFTLEESEPAMAADSNLFSVPASLTDRYRVEEERIAPTAVIPEHLPAFGEMTFYIPPYTDASLALPELAFELELSIQKRKVNTNLLEALSEDDKVAPVNLIAHSLFRSVQISLCNRLVSDCAQHYLYRAMIEALTTYSEGALRTALTSAGFYYDTPGAMDAAAENKEEVARQKLFTAHKWVQLSGKVYSDVTSQEKNLVTGVPVHIRFQLNSPAFYLRSWGDNDLLAPGKEYRGFIQNPRLLIKRYVGAPDFMNSLAKNLVTTTAKYHLEKQLLRVIDIPIGTTGTQLPNIHMGQEMKQSTALQIEGD
;
A
#
# COMPACT_ATOMS: atom_id res chain seq x y z
N MET A 1 43.46 3.35 -31.42
CA MET A 1 42.06 3.82 -31.47
C MET A 1 41.21 2.57 -31.63
N ALA A 2 40.35 2.16 -30.71
CA ALA A 2 39.52 2.92 -29.80
C ALA A 2 39.52 2.30 -28.39
N ALA A 3 39.41 3.16 -27.37
CA ALA A 3 39.08 2.78 -26.01
C ALA A 3 37.58 2.47 -25.94
N VAL A 4 37.22 1.31 -25.38
CA VAL A 4 35.86 1.01 -24.94
C VAL A 4 35.92 0.89 -23.43
N ASN A 5 35.46 1.94 -22.76
CA ASN A 5 35.28 1.98 -21.31
C ASN A 5 34.19 0.97 -20.94
N LEU A 6 34.58 -0.14 -20.32
CA LEU A 6 33.68 -1.06 -19.65
C LEU A 6 33.58 -0.62 -18.18
N PHE A 7 32.62 0.24 -17.87
CA PHE A 7 32.18 0.42 -16.48
C PHE A 7 31.35 -0.81 -16.11
N THR A 8 31.97 -1.80 -15.48
CA THR A 8 31.27 -2.93 -14.85
C THR A 8 30.97 -2.57 -13.40
N LEU A 9 29.74 -2.15 -13.14
CA LEU A 9 29.19 -2.04 -11.79
C LEU A 9 28.77 -3.44 -11.30
N GLU A 10 29.49 -3.89 -10.29
CA GLU A 10 29.09 -4.77 -9.19
C GLU A 10 28.51 -6.16 -9.51
N GLU A 11 29.25 -7.14 -9.01
CA GLU A 11 29.05 -8.58 -9.05
C GLU A 11 27.73 -9.04 -8.40
N SER A 12 26.61 -8.96 -9.13
CA SER A 12 25.56 -9.97 -9.01
C SER A 12 25.58 -10.81 -10.28
N GLU A 13 26.08 -12.04 -10.19
CA GLU A 13 25.90 -12.99 -11.29
C GLU A 13 24.40 -13.08 -11.63
N PRO A 14 24.02 -12.97 -12.91
CA PRO A 14 22.64 -13.22 -13.32
C PRO A 14 22.32 -14.66 -12.91
N ALA A 15 21.31 -14.81 -12.06
CA ALA A 15 20.90 -16.11 -11.56
C ALA A 15 20.48 -17.01 -12.74
N MET A 16 21.40 -17.87 -13.17
CA MET A 16 21.20 -18.96 -14.15
C MET A 16 20.65 -18.55 -15.54
N ALA A 17 20.80 -19.46 -16.50
CA ALA A 17 20.32 -19.29 -17.86
C ALA A 17 18.86 -18.82 -17.91
N ALA A 18 18.55 -17.95 -18.89
CA ALA A 18 17.30 -17.21 -19.04
C ALA A 18 16.00 -18.05 -18.96
N ASP A 19 16.09 -19.36 -19.17
CA ASP A 19 14.95 -20.30 -19.15
C ASP A 19 14.65 -20.89 -17.75
N SER A 20 15.45 -20.54 -16.74
CA SER A 20 15.44 -21.13 -15.39
C SER A 20 15.62 -20.11 -14.27
N ASN A 21 15.14 -18.89 -14.47
CA ASN A 21 15.13 -17.91 -13.40
C ASN A 21 14.06 -18.30 -12.36
N LEU A 22 14.53 -18.67 -11.17
CA LEU A 22 13.69 -19.03 -10.02
C LEU A 22 12.66 -17.94 -9.64
N PHE A 23 12.91 -16.70 -10.04
CA PHE A 23 12.18 -15.53 -9.58
C PHE A 23 11.48 -14.75 -10.69
N SER A 24 11.73 -15.07 -11.96
CA SER A 24 11.05 -14.42 -13.09
C SER A 24 10.07 -15.40 -13.70
N VAL A 25 8.80 -15.06 -13.66
CA VAL A 25 7.72 -15.85 -14.26
C VAL A 25 7.41 -15.23 -15.62
N PRO A 26 7.92 -15.77 -16.75
CA PRO A 26 7.53 -15.27 -18.06
C PRO A 26 6.09 -15.72 -18.33
N ALA A 27 5.18 -14.77 -18.57
CA ALA A 27 3.72 -14.97 -18.67
C ALA A 27 3.21 -16.01 -19.69
N SER A 28 4.09 -16.63 -20.48
CA SER A 28 3.77 -17.61 -21.53
C SER A 28 3.98 -19.08 -21.16
N LEU A 29 4.44 -19.41 -19.94
CA LEU A 29 4.72 -20.80 -19.51
C LEU A 29 3.63 -21.36 -18.57
N THR A 30 2.40 -21.49 -19.06
CA THR A 30 1.27 -22.09 -18.32
C THR A 30 1.48 -23.56 -17.94
N ASP A 31 2.43 -24.26 -18.56
CA ASP A 31 2.74 -25.66 -18.25
C ASP A 31 3.49 -25.86 -16.93
N ARG A 32 4.10 -24.79 -16.37
CA ARG A 32 4.95 -24.90 -15.17
C ARG A 32 4.25 -24.45 -13.89
N TYR A 33 3.27 -23.56 -13.99
CA TYR A 33 2.62 -22.98 -12.84
C TYR A 33 1.17 -22.58 -13.15
N ARG A 34 0.30 -22.77 -12.15
CA ARG A 34 -1.08 -22.28 -12.15
C ARG A 34 -1.16 -21.01 -11.31
N VAL A 35 -1.81 -20.00 -11.86
CA VAL A 35 -2.12 -18.77 -11.12
C VAL A 35 -3.41 -18.97 -10.34
N GLU A 36 -3.38 -18.68 -9.05
CA GLU A 36 -4.58 -18.62 -8.21
C GLU A 36 -4.65 -17.29 -7.48
N GLU A 37 -5.86 -16.78 -7.33
CA GLU A 37 -6.16 -15.59 -6.55
C GLU A 37 -6.92 -16.00 -5.29
N GLU A 38 -6.44 -15.57 -4.13
CA GLU A 38 -7.11 -15.80 -2.85
C GLU A 38 -7.43 -14.46 -2.17
N ARG A 39 -8.59 -14.42 -1.53
CA ARG A 39 -9.02 -13.29 -0.69
C ARG A 39 -8.89 -13.69 0.78
N ILE A 40 -7.99 -13.05 1.50
CA ILE A 40 -7.73 -13.30 2.92
C ILE A 40 -8.49 -12.27 3.76
N ALA A 41 -9.25 -12.76 4.74
CA ALA A 41 -9.90 -11.90 5.73
C ALA A 41 -8.93 -11.51 6.87
N PRO A 42 -9.21 -10.43 7.62
CA PRO A 42 -8.38 -10.03 8.75
C PRO A 42 -8.36 -11.12 9.84
N THR A 43 -7.25 -11.22 10.55
CA THR A 43 -7.06 -12.19 11.64
C THR A 43 -8.00 -11.94 12.81
N ALA A 44 -8.25 -10.66 13.12
CA ALA A 44 -9.21 -10.26 14.14
C ALA A 44 -10.58 -10.03 13.49
N VAL A 45 -11.64 -10.51 14.13
CA VAL A 45 -13.01 -10.20 13.71
C VAL A 45 -13.23 -8.70 13.91
N ILE A 46 -13.42 -8.00 12.81
CA ILE A 46 -13.74 -6.58 12.82
C ILE A 46 -15.24 -6.44 13.13
N PRO A 47 -15.64 -5.65 14.14
CA PRO A 47 -17.05 -5.41 14.42
C PRO A 47 -17.74 -4.77 13.21
N GLU A 48 -19.02 -5.11 13.03
CA GLU A 48 -19.87 -4.50 12.01
C GLU A 48 -19.90 -2.99 12.23
N HIS A 49 -19.36 -2.22 11.27
CA HIS A 49 -19.10 -0.77 11.39
C HIS A 49 -17.96 -0.39 12.34
N LEU A 50 -16.76 -0.96 12.14
CA LEU A 50 -15.57 -0.45 12.81
C LEU A 50 -15.38 1.02 12.41
N PRO A 51 -15.36 1.97 13.38
CA PRO A 51 -14.91 3.32 13.10
C PRO A 51 -13.48 3.21 12.57
N ALA A 52 -13.09 3.99 11.56
CA ALA A 52 -11.76 3.94 10.94
C ALA A 52 -10.63 4.39 11.92
N PHE A 53 -10.45 3.64 13.01
CA PHE A 53 -9.53 3.84 14.12
C PHE A 53 -9.09 2.47 14.62
N GLY A 54 -7.80 2.37 14.96
CA GLY A 54 -7.20 1.13 15.42
C GLY A 54 -6.30 0.49 14.36
N GLU A 55 -6.21 -0.84 14.39
CA GLU A 55 -5.34 -1.61 13.51
C GLU A 55 -6.07 -2.80 12.90
N MET A 56 -5.66 -3.17 11.71
CA MET A 56 -6.15 -4.33 10.98
C MET A 56 -4.96 -5.20 10.58
N THR A 57 -4.99 -6.46 11.00
CA THR A 57 -3.91 -7.40 10.77
C THR A 57 -4.37 -8.51 9.84
N PHE A 58 -3.54 -8.84 8.86
CA PHE A 58 -3.69 -9.99 7.98
C PHE A 58 -2.54 -10.95 8.18
N TYR A 59 -2.86 -12.23 8.16
CA TYR A 59 -1.89 -13.31 8.24
C TYR A 59 -2.00 -14.17 6.99
N ILE A 60 -0.91 -14.26 6.24
CA ILE A 60 -0.77 -15.16 5.12
C ILE A 60 0.02 -16.38 5.62
N PRO A 61 -0.58 -17.58 5.62
CA PRO A 61 0.11 -18.78 6.06
C PRO A 61 1.25 -19.13 5.10
N PRO A 62 2.28 -19.86 5.59
CA PRO A 62 3.37 -20.30 4.74
C PRO A 62 2.88 -21.39 3.78
N TYR A 63 2.79 -21.08 2.49
CA TYR A 63 2.46 -22.06 1.45
C TYR A 63 3.68 -22.88 1.07
N THR A 64 3.52 -24.20 0.95
CA THR A 64 4.59 -25.12 0.55
C THR A 64 4.63 -25.36 -0.95
N ASP A 65 3.50 -25.17 -1.62
CA ASP A 65 3.21 -25.52 -3.02
C ASP A 65 3.18 -24.31 -3.96
N ALA A 66 3.15 -23.10 -3.41
CA ALA A 66 3.00 -21.88 -4.19
C ALA A 66 3.93 -20.75 -3.75
N SER A 67 4.49 -20.04 -4.73
CA SER A 67 5.21 -18.78 -4.51
C SER A 67 4.22 -17.60 -4.49
N LEU A 68 4.49 -16.59 -3.66
CA LEU A 68 3.58 -15.45 -3.46
C LEU A 68 4.02 -14.23 -4.27
N ALA A 69 3.10 -13.65 -5.02
CA ALA A 69 3.33 -12.43 -5.80
C ALA A 69 3.18 -11.19 -4.91
N LEU A 70 4.24 -10.83 -4.20
CA LEU A 70 4.29 -9.58 -3.41
C LEU A 70 4.03 -8.29 -4.24
N PRO A 71 4.48 -8.16 -5.51
CA PRO A 71 4.24 -6.94 -6.28
C PRO A 71 2.76 -6.70 -6.61
N GLU A 72 1.97 -7.77 -6.65
CA GLU A 72 0.54 -7.75 -6.99
C GLU A 72 -0.36 -7.76 -5.74
N LEU A 73 0.23 -7.56 -4.55
CA LEU A 73 -0.51 -7.50 -3.31
C LEU A 73 -1.45 -6.29 -3.30
N ALA A 74 -2.75 -6.55 -3.17
CA ALA A 74 -3.77 -5.52 -3.13
C ALA A 74 -4.72 -5.72 -1.93
N PHE A 75 -5.44 -4.68 -1.58
CA PHE A 75 -6.52 -4.74 -0.59
C PHE A 75 -7.83 -4.27 -1.20
N GLU A 76 -8.93 -4.80 -0.69
CA GLU A 76 -10.31 -4.40 -0.97
C GLU A 76 -10.98 -4.07 0.37
N LEU A 77 -11.81 -3.03 0.42
CA LEU A 77 -12.65 -2.71 1.57
C LEU A 77 -13.88 -1.92 1.14
N GLU A 78 -14.92 -1.91 1.97
CA GLU A 78 -16.08 -1.06 1.78
C GLU A 78 -16.04 0.08 2.80
N LEU A 79 -16.16 1.32 2.33
CA LEU A 79 -16.12 2.52 3.17
C LEU A 79 -17.48 3.24 3.12
N SER A 80 -17.96 3.65 4.29
CA SER A 80 -19.07 4.60 4.44
C SER A 80 -18.60 5.78 5.28
N ILE A 81 -18.94 7.01 4.86
CA ILE A 81 -18.69 8.22 5.67
C ILE A 81 -19.99 8.62 6.33
N GLN A 82 -19.96 8.79 7.65
CA GLN A 82 -21.13 9.13 8.45
C GLN A 82 -20.82 10.32 9.34
N LYS A 83 -21.84 11.14 9.58
CA LYS A 83 -21.77 12.27 10.51
C LYS A 83 -22.45 11.92 11.82
N ARG A 84 -21.95 12.46 12.93
CA ARG A 84 -22.65 12.40 14.20
C ARG A 84 -23.88 13.31 14.14
N LYS A 85 -25.04 12.80 14.52
CA LYS A 85 -26.28 13.56 14.58
C LYS A 85 -26.24 14.55 15.74
N VAL A 86 -26.64 15.79 15.49
CA VAL A 86 -26.66 16.87 16.50
C VAL A 86 -27.52 16.43 17.71
N ASN A 87 -27.00 16.66 18.93
CA ASN A 87 -27.65 16.36 20.22
C ASN A 87 -27.91 14.87 20.51
N THR A 88 -27.35 13.93 19.74
CA THR A 88 -27.43 12.49 20.01
C THR A 88 -26.10 11.79 19.72
N ASN A 89 -25.90 10.57 20.23
CA ASN A 89 -24.74 9.73 19.88
C ASN A 89 -25.00 8.87 18.62
N LEU A 90 -26.05 9.16 17.86
CA LEU A 90 -26.41 8.41 16.67
C LEU A 90 -25.64 8.93 15.44
N LEU A 91 -25.48 8.07 14.45
CA LEU A 91 -24.82 8.35 13.19
C LEU A 91 -25.88 8.63 12.11
N GLU A 92 -25.56 9.54 11.19
CA GLU A 92 -26.42 10.00 10.10
C GLU A 92 -25.63 10.06 8.78
N ALA A 93 -26.36 10.04 7.66
CA ALA A 93 -25.81 10.06 6.32
C ALA A 93 -25.13 11.39 6.03
N LEU A 94 -24.10 11.36 5.20
CA LEU A 94 -23.63 12.57 4.55
C LEU A 94 -24.70 13.05 3.55
N SER A 95 -25.06 14.32 3.64
CA SER A 95 -25.89 15.06 2.68
C SER A 95 -25.01 15.85 1.71
N GLU A 96 -25.56 16.22 0.55
CA GLU A 96 -24.84 17.06 -0.43
C GLU A 96 -24.51 18.46 0.12
N ASP A 97 -25.30 18.95 1.07
CA ASP A 97 -25.08 20.25 1.73
C ASP A 97 -23.95 20.22 2.79
N ASP A 98 -23.52 19.02 3.21
CA ASP A 98 -22.41 18.90 4.17
C ASP A 98 -21.11 19.35 3.49
N LYS A 99 -20.39 20.29 4.11
CA LYS A 99 -19.12 20.81 3.56
C LYS A 99 -17.94 19.90 3.89
N VAL A 100 -18.06 18.62 3.55
CA VAL A 100 -17.04 17.59 3.82
C VAL A 100 -16.90 16.69 2.60
N ALA A 101 -15.67 16.47 2.17
CA ALA A 101 -15.32 15.55 1.10
C ALA A 101 -14.14 14.65 1.54
N PRO A 102 -14.05 13.43 1.01
CA PRO A 102 -12.85 12.64 1.18
C PRO A 102 -11.68 13.27 0.42
N VAL A 103 -10.49 13.16 1.00
CA VAL A 103 -9.23 13.53 0.36
C VAL A 103 -9.01 12.64 -0.85
N ASN A 104 -8.24 13.13 -1.83
CA ASN A 104 -7.84 12.32 -2.97
C ASN A 104 -7.16 11.02 -2.53
N LEU A 105 -7.28 9.97 -3.34
CA LEU A 105 -6.68 8.66 -3.07
C LEU A 105 -7.13 8.10 -1.70
N ILE A 106 -8.43 8.21 -1.42
CA ILE A 106 -9.04 7.89 -0.12
C ILE A 106 -8.67 6.49 0.38
N ALA A 107 -8.58 5.49 -0.51
CA ALA A 107 -8.24 4.12 -0.13
C ALA A 107 -6.89 4.01 0.61
N HIS A 108 -5.91 4.84 0.25
CA HIS A 108 -4.60 4.88 0.90
C HIS A 108 -4.56 5.88 2.06
N SER A 109 -5.29 6.99 1.96
CA SER A 109 -5.37 8.01 3.01
C SER A 109 -5.98 7.49 4.32
N LEU A 110 -6.78 6.42 4.26
CA LEU A 110 -7.29 5.69 5.42
C LEU A 110 -6.19 5.10 6.32
N PHE A 111 -4.99 4.86 5.79
CA PHE A 111 -3.92 4.19 6.53
C PHE A 111 -2.78 5.15 6.88
N ARG A 112 -2.41 5.18 8.16
CA ARG A 112 -1.27 5.94 8.67
C ARG A 112 0.06 5.24 8.38
N SER A 113 0.09 3.93 8.58
CA SER A 113 1.26 3.09 8.32
C SER A 113 0.82 1.69 7.89
N VAL A 114 1.62 1.05 7.03
CA VAL A 114 1.49 -0.35 6.68
C VAL A 114 2.80 -1.05 7.00
N GLN A 115 2.74 -2.07 7.85
CA GLN A 115 3.89 -2.83 8.32
C GLN A 115 3.83 -4.24 7.76
N ILE A 116 4.87 -4.65 7.04
CA ILE A 116 5.01 -5.99 6.47
C ILE A 116 6.17 -6.70 7.18
N SER A 117 5.84 -7.83 7.81
CA SER A 117 6.81 -8.72 8.46
C SER A 117 6.86 -10.06 7.75
N LEU A 118 8.07 -10.51 7.41
CA LEU A 118 8.36 -11.82 6.83
C LEU A 118 9.05 -12.68 7.89
N CYS A 119 8.60 -13.91 8.13
CA CYS A 119 9.16 -14.78 9.19
C CYS A 119 9.24 -14.08 10.57
N ASN A 120 8.20 -13.34 10.95
CA ASN A 120 8.15 -12.52 12.18
C ASN A 120 9.23 -11.42 12.29
N ARG A 121 9.95 -11.13 11.22
CA ARG A 121 10.88 -10.00 11.14
C ARG A 121 10.23 -8.88 10.34
N LEU A 122 10.12 -7.71 10.94
CA LEU A 122 9.70 -6.50 10.24
C LEU A 122 10.71 -6.17 9.14
N VAL A 123 10.25 -6.14 7.90
CA VAL A 123 11.08 -5.80 6.73
C VAL A 123 10.78 -4.38 6.27
N SER A 124 9.50 -4.00 6.25
CA SER A 124 9.07 -2.68 5.82
C SER A 124 9.45 -1.58 6.81
N ASP A 125 9.41 -0.34 6.33
CA ASP A 125 9.44 0.83 7.19
C ASP A 125 8.18 0.92 8.07
N CYS A 126 8.33 1.52 9.26
CA CYS A 126 7.25 1.80 10.22
C CYS A 126 6.87 3.29 10.26
N ALA A 127 7.38 4.11 9.35
CA ALA A 127 7.03 5.53 9.30
C ALA A 127 5.53 5.74 9.12
N GLN A 128 5.04 6.81 9.74
CA GLN A 128 3.62 7.15 9.82
C GLN A 128 3.16 8.02 8.65
N HIS A 129 3.78 7.84 7.49
CA HIS A 129 3.61 8.70 6.31
C HIS A 129 3.21 7.88 5.08
N TYR A 130 2.54 6.75 5.29
CA TYR A 130 2.13 5.84 4.21
C TYR A 130 1.27 6.55 3.15
N LEU A 131 0.34 7.42 3.56
CA LEU A 131 -0.50 8.16 2.62
C LEU A 131 0.31 9.02 1.65
N TYR A 132 1.36 9.70 2.14
CA TYR A 132 2.21 10.55 1.32
C TYR A 132 3.04 9.71 0.36
N ARG A 133 3.55 8.57 0.85
CA ARG A 133 4.23 7.57 0.03
C ARG A 133 3.35 7.11 -1.13
N ALA A 134 2.15 6.65 -0.81
CA ALA A 134 1.19 6.14 -1.78
C ALA A 134 0.82 7.20 -2.82
N MET A 135 0.61 8.45 -2.41
CA MET A 135 0.30 9.53 -3.33
C MET A 135 1.47 9.87 -4.26
N ILE A 136 2.70 9.95 -3.73
CA ILE A 136 3.89 10.22 -4.54
C ILE A 136 4.13 9.08 -5.53
N GLU A 137 4.14 7.84 -5.05
CA GLU A 137 4.32 6.66 -5.91
C GLU A 137 3.22 6.54 -6.97
N ALA A 138 1.96 6.84 -6.61
CA ALA A 138 0.87 6.84 -7.58
C ALA A 138 1.12 7.87 -8.70
N LEU A 139 1.51 9.09 -8.35
CA LEU A 139 1.75 10.16 -9.31
C LEU A 139 3.00 9.95 -10.17
N THR A 140 4.04 9.29 -9.65
CA THR A 140 5.29 9.07 -10.38
C THR A 140 5.29 7.78 -11.20
N THR A 141 4.54 6.76 -10.78
CA THR A 141 4.58 5.42 -11.40
C THR A 141 3.54 5.27 -12.50
N TYR A 142 2.35 5.82 -12.31
CA TYR A 142 1.24 5.62 -13.23
C TYR A 142 1.19 6.69 -14.33
N SER A 143 0.82 6.25 -15.54
CA SER A 143 0.52 7.17 -16.62
C SER A 143 -0.80 7.91 -16.36
N GLU A 144 -1.00 9.06 -17.02
CA GLU A 144 -2.23 9.84 -16.87
C GLU A 144 -3.48 9.01 -17.16
N GLY A 145 -3.43 8.16 -18.20
CA GLY A 145 -4.54 7.27 -18.54
C GLY A 145 -4.88 6.28 -17.42
N ALA A 146 -3.87 5.72 -16.75
CA ALA A 146 -4.06 4.81 -15.63
C ALA A 146 -4.58 5.54 -14.37
N LEU A 147 -4.12 6.76 -14.11
CA LEU A 147 -4.63 7.60 -13.02
C LEU A 147 -6.12 7.94 -13.21
N ARG A 148 -6.55 8.22 -14.45
CA ARG A 148 -7.96 8.50 -14.77
C ARG A 148 -8.88 7.28 -14.74
N THR A 149 -8.33 6.07 -14.83
CA THR A 149 -9.11 4.83 -14.99
C THR A 149 -8.87 3.87 -13.82
N ALA A 150 -7.70 3.23 -13.77
CA ALA A 150 -7.37 2.23 -12.76
C ALA A 150 -7.41 2.78 -11.33
N LEU A 151 -6.84 3.97 -11.07
CA LEU A 151 -6.80 4.51 -9.71
C LEU A 151 -8.13 5.10 -9.22
N THR A 152 -9.18 5.12 -10.06
CA THR A 152 -10.53 5.47 -9.60
C THR A 152 -11.05 4.48 -8.57
N SER A 153 -10.61 3.20 -8.60
CA SER A 153 -10.94 2.20 -7.57
C SER A 153 -10.33 2.53 -6.21
N ALA A 154 -9.20 3.24 -6.19
CA ALA A 154 -8.57 3.76 -4.97
C ALA A 154 -9.11 5.15 -4.57
N GLY A 155 -10.07 5.67 -5.34
CA GLY A 155 -10.68 7.00 -5.18
C GLY A 155 -9.79 8.15 -5.61
N PHE A 156 -8.95 7.94 -6.63
CA PHE A 156 -8.18 9.00 -7.26
C PHE A 156 -9.01 9.75 -8.31
N TYR A 157 -9.03 11.08 -8.20
CA TYR A 157 -9.64 12.00 -9.16
C TYR A 157 -8.73 13.20 -9.42
N TYR A 158 -8.71 13.70 -10.65
CA TYR A 158 -7.86 14.83 -11.04
C TYR A 158 -8.48 16.17 -10.63
N ASP A 159 -8.03 16.72 -9.50
CA ASP A 159 -8.52 18.02 -9.03
C ASP A 159 -8.34 19.12 -10.09
N THR A 160 -9.27 20.09 -10.10
CA THR A 160 -9.27 21.18 -11.09
C THR A 160 -8.08 22.13 -10.84
N PRO A 161 -7.24 22.41 -11.85
CA PRO A 161 -6.10 23.33 -11.68
C PRO A 161 -6.55 24.71 -11.18
N GLY A 162 -5.89 25.22 -10.14
CA GLY A 162 -6.21 26.53 -9.54
C GLY A 162 -7.40 26.54 -8.58
N ALA A 163 -8.15 25.45 -8.44
CA ALA A 163 -9.30 25.35 -7.53
C ALA A 163 -9.03 24.44 -6.32
N MET A 164 -7.78 24.05 -6.05
CA MET A 164 -7.43 23.12 -4.97
C MET A 164 -7.76 23.67 -3.58
N ASP A 165 -7.73 25.00 -3.40
CA ASP A 165 -8.08 25.66 -2.14
C ASP A 165 -9.58 25.98 -2.03
N ALA A 166 -10.29 26.00 -3.16
CA ALA A 166 -11.70 26.34 -3.26
C ALA A 166 -12.56 25.07 -3.47
N ALA A 167 -12.87 24.38 -2.38
CA ALA A 167 -13.55 23.06 -2.41
C ALA A 167 -14.86 23.03 -3.23
N ALA A 168 -15.63 24.13 -3.26
CA ALA A 168 -16.87 24.20 -4.04
C ALA A 168 -16.64 24.44 -5.55
N GLU A 169 -15.48 24.98 -5.93
CA GLU A 169 -15.09 25.23 -7.32
C GLU A 169 -14.40 24.01 -7.94
N ASN A 170 -13.84 23.13 -7.10
CA ASN A 170 -13.25 21.89 -7.52
C ASN A 170 -14.31 20.82 -7.82
N LYS A 171 -14.67 20.69 -9.10
CA LYS A 171 -15.70 19.74 -9.57
C LYS A 171 -15.45 18.30 -9.14
N GLU A 172 -14.18 17.88 -9.12
CA GLU A 172 -13.82 16.51 -8.76
C GLU A 172 -13.91 16.26 -7.25
N GLU A 173 -13.70 17.28 -6.42
CA GLU A 173 -13.92 17.15 -4.97
C GLU A 173 -15.41 16.98 -4.64
N VAL A 174 -16.27 17.70 -5.36
CA VAL A 174 -17.73 17.51 -5.30
C VAL A 174 -18.12 16.12 -5.83
N ALA A 175 -17.48 15.62 -6.89
CA ALA A 175 -17.71 14.27 -7.39
C ALA A 175 -17.32 13.21 -6.35
N ARG A 176 -16.16 13.36 -5.71
CA ARG A 176 -15.71 12.50 -4.61
C ARG A 176 -16.68 12.52 -3.44
N GLN A 177 -17.20 13.68 -3.06
CA GLN A 177 -18.21 13.80 -2.02
C GLN A 177 -19.47 12.99 -2.35
N LYS A 178 -19.98 13.12 -3.58
CA LYS A 178 -21.20 12.43 -4.07
C LYS A 178 -21.11 10.91 -4.03
N LEU A 179 -19.91 10.32 -4.00
CA LEU A 179 -19.74 8.88 -3.84
C LEU A 179 -20.29 8.39 -2.49
N PHE A 180 -20.16 9.20 -1.45
CA PHE A 180 -20.47 8.83 -0.07
C PHE A 180 -21.76 9.45 0.47
N THR A 181 -22.50 10.20 -0.35
CA THR A 181 -23.81 10.75 0.04
C THR A 181 -24.86 9.64 0.16
N ALA A 182 -25.86 9.86 1.01
CA ALA A 182 -26.97 8.93 1.24
C ALA A 182 -26.56 7.54 1.77
N HIS A 183 -25.57 7.48 2.68
CA HIS A 183 -25.12 6.25 3.36
C HIS A 183 -24.64 5.13 2.42
N LYS A 184 -24.13 5.49 1.25
CA LYS A 184 -23.58 4.50 0.33
C LYS A 184 -22.31 3.86 0.91
N TRP A 185 -22.26 2.54 0.84
CA TRP A 185 -21.03 1.78 0.98
C TRP A 185 -20.32 1.80 -0.37
N VAL A 186 -19.14 2.40 -0.39
CA VAL A 186 -18.30 2.49 -1.58
C VAL A 186 -17.21 1.44 -1.47
N GLN A 187 -17.14 0.53 -2.44
CA GLN A 187 -16.07 -0.43 -2.53
C GLN A 187 -14.81 0.27 -3.04
N LEU A 188 -13.73 0.15 -2.28
CA LEU A 188 -12.42 0.71 -2.57
C LEU A 188 -11.40 -0.42 -2.69
N SER A 189 -10.50 -0.30 -3.65
CA SER A 189 -9.38 -1.23 -3.80
C SER A 189 -8.11 -0.52 -4.22
N GLY A 190 -6.97 -1.02 -3.75
CA GLY A 190 -5.67 -0.44 -4.05
C GLY A 190 -4.52 -1.41 -3.81
N LYS A 191 -3.39 -1.16 -4.47
CA LYS A 191 -2.14 -1.89 -4.25
C LYS A 191 -1.53 -1.51 -2.91
N VAL A 192 -0.95 -2.45 -2.19
CA VAL A 192 -0.18 -2.11 -0.98
C VAL A 192 1.17 -1.49 -1.40
N TYR A 193 1.42 -0.24 -1.03
CA TYR A 193 2.70 0.44 -1.24
C TYR A 193 3.69 0.17 -0.09
N SER A 194 4.74 -0.61 -0.35
CA SER A 194 5.85 -0.86 0.55
C SER A 194 7.11 -1.15 -0.27
N ASP A 195 8.28 -0.94 0.33
CA ASP A 195 9.58 -1.38 -0.19
C ASP A 195 9.59 -2.87 -0.57
N VAL A 196 8.95 -3.71 0.24
CA VAL A 196 8.79 -5.16 0.01
C VAL A 196 7.88 -5.50 -1.18
N THR A 197 6.98 -4.59 -1.56
CA THR A 197 6.05 -4.78 -2.70
C THR A 197 6.52 -4.07 -3.98
N SER A 198 7.60 -3.28 -3.88
CA SER A 198 8.24 -2.61 -5.02
C SER A 198 9.26 -3.51 -5.71
N GLN A 199 9.81 -4.49 -5.01
CA GLN A 199 10.66 -5.53 -5.60
C GLN A 199 9.84 -6.43 -6.53
N GLU A 200 10.39 -6.82 -7.68
CA GLU A 200 9.67 -7.52 -8.75
C GLU A 200 9.61 -9.06 -8.58
N LYS A 201 10.39 -9.62 -7.66
CA LYS A 201 10.52 -11.07 -7.47
C LYS A 201 9.37 -11.62 -6.63
N ASN A 202 8.96 -12.84 -6.93
CA ASN A 202 8.02 -13.55 -6.07
C ASN A 202 8.71 -14.01 -4.78
N LEU A 203 7.95 -14.04 -3.69
CA LEU A 203 8.38 -14.59 -2.42
C LEU A 203 8.45 -16.12 -2.53
N VAL A 204 9.57 -16.70 -2.08
CA VAL A 204 9.74 -18.16 -2.00
C VAL A 204 8.71 -18.80 -1.09
N THR A 205 8.52 -20.10 -1.28
CA THR A 205 7.59 -20.91 -0.49
C THR A 205 8.07 -21.04 0.96
N GLY A 206 7.13 -21.33 1.87
CA GLY A 206 7.42 -21.54 3.28
C GLY A 206 7.59 -20.26 4.11
N VAL A 207 7.41 -19.07 3.53
CA VAL A 207 7.56 -17.79 4.24
C VAL A 207 6.20 -17.28 4.72
N PRO A 208 5.94 -17.22 6.04
CA PRO A 208 4.75 -16.57 6.57
C PRO A 208 4.85 -15.05 6.46
N VAL A 209 3.75 -14.41 6.06
CA VAL A 209 3.68 -12.95 5.90
C VAL A 209 2.63 -12.38 6.85
N HIS A 210 3.04 -11.39 7.65
CA HIS A 210 2.14 -10.63 8.52
C HIS A 210 2.07 -9.20 8.01
N ILE A 211 0.85 -8.70 7.81
CA ILE A 211 0.62 -7.34 7.34
C ILE A 211 -0.26 -6.63 8.35
N ARG A 212 0.23 -5.53 8.92
CA ARG A 212 -0.50 -4.69 9.86
C ARG A 212 -0.76 -3.32 9.25
N PHE A 213 -2.02 -3.02 9.04
CA PHE A 213 -2.50 -1.70 8.65
C PHE A 213 -2.87 -0.91 9.91
N GLN A 214 -2.30 0.27 10.10
CA GLN A 214 -2.74 1.22 11.12
C GLN A 214 -3.65 2.25 10.48
N LEU A 215 -4.85 2.41 11.02
CA LEU A 215 -5.84 3.37 10.52
C LEU A 215 -5.46 4.80 10.93
N ASN A 216 -5.80 5.74 10.07
CA ASN A 216 -5.45 7.15 10.23
C ASN A 216 -6.55 7.95 10.92
N SER A 217 -6.25 9.14 11.41
CA SER A 217 -7.28 10.02 11.99
C SER A 217 -8.15 10.67 10.89
N PRO A 218 -9.42 11.02 11.17
CA PRO A 218 -10.32 11.65 10.21
C PRO A 218 -9.76 12.87 9.49
N ALA A 219 -8.92 13.67 10.14
CA ALA A 219 -8.30 14.87 9.56
C ALA A 219 -7.39 14.58 8.35
N PHE A 220 -6.90 13.35 8.19
CA PHE A 220 -6.03 12.98 7.06
C PHE A 220 -6.78 12.42 5.85
N TYR A 221 -7.97 11.86 6.07
CA TYR A 221 -8.74 11.22 5.00
C TYR A 221 -10.04 11.97 4.66
N LEU A 222 -10.48 12.90 5.51
CA LEU A 222 -11.55 13.85 5.24
C LEU A 222 -11.00 15.27 5.22
N ARG A 223 -11.52 16.07 4.30
CA ARG A 223 -11.35 17.51 4.25
C ARG A 223 -12.71 18.17 4.47
N SER A 224 -12.75 19.18 5.33
CA SER A 224 -13.91 20.05 5.47
C SER A 224 -13.58 21.48 5.04
N TRP A 225 -14.62 22.27 4.76
CA TRP A 225 -14.48 23.69 4.43
C TRP A 225 -15.56 24.55 5.09
N GLY A 226 -15.26 25.84 5.28
CA GLY A 226 -16.08 26.78 6.04
C GLY A 226 -16.07 26.51 7.54
N ASP A 227 -17.08 27.00 8.29
CA ASP A 227 -17.23 26.81 9.75
C ASP A 227 -17.54 25.36 10.20
N ASN A 228 -17.32 24.38 9.33
CA ASN A 228 -17.47 22.96 9.64
C ASN A 228 -16.10 22.40 10.01
N ASP A 229 -15.61 22.73 11.21
CA ASP A 229 -14.41 22.09 11.73
C ASP A 229 -14.71 20.59 12.00
N LEU A 230 -13.89 19.68 11.43
CA LEU A 230 -14.04 18.22 11.60
C LEU A 230 -13.96 17.79 13.07
N LEU A 231 -13.38 18.65 13.91
CA LEU A 231 -13.16 18.47 15.33
C LEU A 231 -14.12 19.31 16.19
N ALA A 232 -15.04 20.08 15.60
CA ALA A 232 -16.00 20.86 16.37
C ALA A 232 -16.97 19.93 17.14
N PRO A 233 -17.22 20.21 18.44
CA PRO A 233 -18.17 19.44 19.22
C PRO A 233 -19.56 19.51 18.57
N GLY A 234 -20.12 18.34 18.22
CA GLY A 234 -21.43 18.21 17.59
C GLY A 234 -21.45 18.05 16.06
N LYS A 235 -20.30 18.08 15.38
CA LYS A 235 -20.16 17.83 13.92
C LYS A 235 -19.00 16.88 13.61
N GLU A 236 -18.94 15.74 14.31
CA GLU A 236 -17.89 14.76 14.06
C GLU A 236 -18.23 13.92 12.81
N TYR A 237 -17.37 13.97 11.81
CA TYR A 237 -17.43 13.09 10.64
C TYR A 237 -16.45 11.93 10.81
N ARG A 238 -16.89 10.69 10.55
CA ARG A 238 -16.06 9.49 10.66
C ARG A 238 -16.30 8.53 9.51
N GLY A 239 -15.24 7.83 9.12
CA GLY A 239 -15.32 6.73 8.17
C GLY A 239 -15.59 5.42 8.91
N PHE A 240 -16.34 4.54 8.29
CA PHE A 240 -16.65 3.20 8.78
C PHE A 240 -16.26 2.18 7.72
N ILE A 241 -15.54 1.14 8.13
CA ILE A 241 -15.01 0.12 7.23
C ILE A 241 -15.80 -1.18 7.39
N GLN A 242 -16.13 -1.81 6.28
CA GLN A 242 -16.74 -3.14 6.19
C GLN A 242 -15.99 -4.02 5.20
N ASN A 243 -16.11 -5.33 5.41
CA ASN A 243 -15.60 -6.37 4.50
C ASN A 243 -14.15 -6.17 3.99
N PRO A 244 -13.17 -5.79 4.83
CA PRO A 244 -11.82 -5.63 4.33
C PRO A 244 -11.22 -7.00 3.99
N ARG A 245 -10.54 -7.08 2.86
CA ARG A 245 -9.94 -8.29 2.31
C ARG A 245 -8.59 -7.96 1.71
N LEU A 246 -7.66 -8.88 1.85
CA LEU A 246 -6.36 -8.82 1.18
C LEU A 246 -6.41 -9.76 -0.03
N LEU A 247 -6.08 -9.24 -1.20
CA LEU A 247 -5.99 -10.00 -2.45
C LEU A 247 -4.56 -10.41 -2.65
N ILE A 248 -4.36 -11.71 -2.70
CA ILE A 248 -3.07 -12.32 -2.94
C ILE A 248 -3.14 -13.14 -4.21
N LYS A 249 -2.10 -13.03 -5.03
CA LYS A 249 -1.89 -13.89 -6.18
C LYS A 249 -0.76 -14.86 -5.87
N ARG A 250 -1.04 -16.14 -6.07
CA ARG A 250 -0.06 -17.20 -5.88
C ARG A 250 0.21 -17.93 -7.18
N TYR A 251 1.45 -18.37 -7.33
CA TYR A 251 1.89 -19.21 -8.44
C TYR A 251 2.14 -20.61 -7.90
N VAL A 252 1.15 -21.48 -8.08
CA VAL A 252 1.22 -22.89 -7.70
C VAL A 252 2.08 -23.61 -8.72
N GLY A 253 3.25 -24.09 -8.31
CA GLY A 253 4.19 -24.76 -9.19
C GLY A 253 3.83 -26.23 -9.42
N ALA A 254 4.22 -26.79 -10.57
CA ALA A 254 4.16 -28.22 -10.78
C ALA A 254 5.03 -28.98 -9.73
N PRO A 255 4.63 -30.18 -9.27
CA PRO A 255 5.35 -30.88 -8.19
C PRO A 255 6.84 -31.10 -8.47
N ASP A 256 7.21 -31.43 -9.71
CA ASP A 256 8.61 -31.64 -10.10
C ASP A 256 9.45 -30.35 -9.98
N PHE A 257 8.86 -29.21 -10.38
CA PHE A 257 9.49 -27.91 -10.24
C PHE A 257 9.67 -27.55 -8.76
N MET A 258 8.64 -27.72 -7.95
CA MET A 258 8.68 -27.44 -6.51
C MET A 258 9.72 -28.30 -5.78
N ASN A 259 9.86 -29.57 -6.15
CA ASN A 259 10.89 -30.45 -5.61
C ASN A 259 12.30 -30.02 -6.02
N SER A 260 12.49 -29.60 -7.27
CA SER A 260 13.78 -29.07 -7.71
C SER A 260 14.14 -27.77 -7.00
N LEU A 261 13.14 -26.91 -6.78
CA LEU A 261 13.26 -25.66 -6.05
C LEU A 261 13.67 -25.92 -4.60
N ALA A 262 12.96 -26.80 -3.90
CA ALA A 262 13.30 -27.16 -2.52
C ALA A 262 14.75 -27.65 -2.41
N LYS A 263 15.21 -28.50 -3.34
CA LYS A 263 16.62 -28.96 -3.38
C LYS A 263 17.61 -27.81 -3.58
N ASN A 264 17.28 -26.85 -4.45
CA ASN A 264 18.13 -25.69 -4.70
C ASN A 264 18.15 -24.70 -3.52
N LEU A 265 17.06 -24.57 -2.77
CA LEU A 265 17.01 -23.70 -1.58
C LEU A 265 17.83 -24.25 -0.40
N VAL A 266 18.09 -25.57 -0.38
CA VAL A 266 19.02 -26.17 0.59
C VAL A 266 20.46 -25.75 0.29
N THR A 267 20.84 -25.64 -0.98
CA THR A 267 22.21 -25.31 -1.39
C THR A 267 22.45 -23.82 -1.55
N THR A 268 21.41 -23.05 -1.91
CA THR A 268 21.51 -21.63 -2.24
C THR A 268 20.50 -20.79 -1.47
N THR A 269 20.96 -19.68 -0.89
CA THR A 269 20.08 -18.74 -0.20
C THR A 269 19.40 -17.80 -1.20
N ALA A 270 18.08 -17.64 -1.07
CA ALA A 270 17.33 -16.65 -1.84
C ALA A 270 17.73 -15.22 -1.42
N LYS A 271 18.21 -14.42 -2.38
CA LYS A 271 18.58 -13.01 -2.16
C LYS A 271 17.59 -12.07 -2.85
N TYR A 272 17.01 -11.18 -2.05
CA TYR A 272 16.11 -10.13 -2.50
C TYR A 272 16.81 -8.78 -2.43
N HIS A 273 16.80 -8.06 -3.55
CA HIS A 273 17.20 -6.66 -3.55
C HIS A 273 16.04 -5.83 -3.01
N LEU A 274 16.28 -5.11 -1.91
CA LEU A 274 15.28 -4.28 -1.25
C LEU A 274 15.84 -2.86 -1.15
N GLU A 275 15.20 -1.95 -1.88
CA GLU A 275 15.50 -0.53 -1.79
C GLU A 275 14.60 0.12 -0.74
N LYS A 276 15.19 0.54 0.36
CA LYS A 276 14.44 1.21 1.42
C LYS A 276 14.07 2.63 1.01
N GLN A 277 12.78 2.86 0.87
CA GLN A 277 12.22 4.18 0.67
C GLN A 277 11.75 4.73 2.01
N LEU A 278 12.48 5.71 2.54
CA LEU A 278 12.20 6.34 3.83
C LEU A 278 11.68 7.76 3.61
N LEU A 279 10.51 8.06 4.18
CA LEU A 279 9.96 9.42 4.21
C LEU A 279 10.36 10.10 5.52
N ARG A 280 11.01 11.25 5.41
CA ARG A 280 11.40 12.08 6.55
C ARG A 280 10.61 13.38 6.53
N VAL A 281 10.00 13.72 7.66
CA VAL A 281 9.37 15.01 7.87
C VAL A 281 10.41 16.02 8.34
N ILE A 282 10.37 17.20 7.76
CA ILE A 282 11.18 18.34 8.14
C ILE A 282 10.24 19.51 8.34
N ASP A 283 10.25 20.09 9.53
CA ASP A 283 9.42 21.23 9.86
C ASP A 283 10.11 22.53 9.43
N ILE A 284 9.44 23.31 8.59
CA ILE A 284 9.91 24.64 8.17
C ILE A 284 9.03 25.68 8.86
N PRO A 285 9.59 26.53 9.74
CA PRO A 285 8.81 27.55 10.43
C PRO A 285 8.22 28.57 9.46
N ILE A 286 6.95 28.93 9.66
CA ILE A 286 6.26 29.98 8.91
C ILE A 286 7.02 31.31 9.07
N GLY A 287 7.27 31.99 7.95
CA GLY A 287 8.01 33.26 7.92
C GLY A 287 9.52 33.13 7.68
N THR A 288 10.03 31.91 7.51
CA THR A 288 11.45 31.70 7.19
C THR A 288 11.71 31.94 5.70
N THR A 289 12.62 32.85 5.37
CA THR A 289 13.01 33.16 3.98
C THR A 289 14.11 32.26 3.44
N GLY A 290 14.83 31.52 4.31
CA GLY A 290 15.82 30.53 3.91
C GLY A 290 16.18 29.60 5.06
N THR A 291 16.12 28.29 4.81
CA THR A 291 16.54 27.23 5.72
C THR A 291 17.66 26.43 5.08
N GLN A 292 18.78 26.28 5.78
CA GLN A 292 19.81 25.32 5.39
C GLN A 292 19.46 23.98 6.04
N LEU A 293 19.22 22.96 5.22
CA LEU A 293 18.90 21.61 5.69
C LEU A 293 20.16 20.74 5.55
N PRO A 294 21.04 20.68 6.56
CA PRO A 294 22.21 19.83 6.48
C PRO A 294 21.79 18.36 6.41
N ASN A 295 22.50 17.56 5.61
CA ASN A 295 22.37 16.10 5.57
C ASN A 295 21.00 15.56 5.11
N ILE A 296 20.31 16.28 4.21
CA ILE A 296 19.02 15.83 3.64
C ILE A 296 19.14 14.50 2.85
N HIS A 297 20.34 14.18 2.37
CA HIS A 297 20.65 12.95 1.62
C HIS A 297 21.56 11.95 2.37
N MET A 298 22.03 12.25 3.59
CA MET A 298 22.87 11.29 4.32
C MET A 298 22.00 10.23 4.98
N GLY A 299 21.61 9.23 4.19
CA GLY A 299 21.30 7.91 4.71
C GLY A 299 22.61 7.21 5.03
N GLN A 300 22.74 6.70 6.26
CA GLN A 300 23.74 5.66 6.51
C GLN A 300 23.37 4.51 5.58
N GLU A 301 24.21 4.18 4.60
CA GLU A 301 24.05 2.95 3.85
C GLU A 301 23.92 1.82 4.87
N MET A 302 22.78 1.13 4.88
CA MET A 302 22.72 -0.13 5.62
C MET A 302 23.76 -1.02 4.97
N LYS A 303 24.74 -1.48 5.77
CA LYS A 303 25.65 -2.54 5.36
C LYS A 303 24.80 -3.68 4.80
N GLN A 304 24.93 -3.92 3.49
CA GLN A 304 24.17 -4.94 2.80
C GLN A 304 24.40 -6.32 3.41
N SER A 305 23.38 -7.17 3.26
CA SER A 305 23.23 -8.56 3.68
C SER A 305 22.75 -8.78 5.13
N THR A 306 21.43 -8.77 5.31
CA THR A 306 20.82 -9.74 6.24
C THR A 306 20.47 -10.97 5.42
N ALA A 307 21.32 -12.00 5.45
CA ALA A 307 20.88 -13.33 5.03
C ALA A 307 19.94 -13.87 6.10
N LEU A 308 18.70 -14.20 5.73
CA LEU A 308 17.81 -15.00 6.56
C LEU A 308 18.30 -16.44 6.49
N GLN A 309 19.08 -16.86 7.48
CA GLN A 309 19.45 -18.25 7.67
C GLN A 309 18.27 -18.93 8.36
N ILE A 310 17.52 -19.72 7.60
CA ILE A 310 16.48 -20.60 8.16
C ILE A 310 17.25 -21.82 8.69
N GLU A 311 17.54 -21.84 9.98
CA GLU A 311 18.07 -23.03 10.65
C GLU A 311 16.95 -24.07 10.70
N GLY A 312 17.19 -25.23 10.07
CA GLY A 312 16.35 -26.41 10.20
C GLY A 312 16.86 -27.28 11.34
N ASP A 313 15.98 -27.65 12.25
CA ASP A 313 16.10 -28.87 13.06
C ASP A 313 15.51 -30.06 12.28
#